data_AF-A0A658K0Z2-F1
#
_entry.id   AF-A0A658K0Z2-F1
#
_cell.length_a   1.000
_cell.length_b   1.000
_cell.length_c   1.000
_cell.angle_alpha   90.00
_cell.angle_beta   90.00
_cell.angle_gamma   90.00
#
_symmetry.space_group_name_H-M   'P 1'
#
loop_
_entity.id
_entity.type
_entity.pdbx_description
1 polymer ?
#
loop_
_entity_poly.entity_id
_entity_poly.type
_entity_poly.pdbx_seq_one_letter_code
_entity_poly.pdbx_strand_id
1 'polypeptide(L)'
;MSKSFKQALFSAALVWAVAYPVFGLKLAFSGVTLQVQNASPLTLTIIAFCSVMLFLRVLFAEQIGSMRRGTEKPLISQKTSDFLTQPKTQRWGLAALIVLAFIWPFFGSRGAVDIATLILIYVMLGLGLNIVVGLAGLLDLGYVGFYAVGAYSYALLSHYYGLGFWICLPIAGLMAALFGFLLGFPVLRLRGDYLAIVTLGFGEIIRIFLRNLTELTGGPNGISNIDKPTFFGLTFERKAA
;
A
#
# COMPACT_ATOMS: atom_id res chain seq x y z
N MET A 1 28.33 4.57 -26.90
CA MET A 1 27.41 3.52 -27.39
C MET A 1 27.45 2.22 -26.58
N SER A 2 28.62 1.67 -26.20
CA SER A 2 28.67 0.40 -25.46
C SER A 2 28.08 0.46 -24.04
N LYS A 3 28.20 1.61 -23.35
CA LYS A 3 27.58 1.82 -22.02
C LYS A 3 26.05 1.96 -22.10
N SER A 4 25.54 2.77 -23.03
CA SER A 4 24.09 2.97 -23.22
C SER A 4 23.37 1.70 -23.68
N PHE A 5 24.01 0.88 -24.52
CA PHE A 5 23.48 -0.41 -24.93
C PHE A 5 23.38 -1.41 -23.76
N LYS A 6 24.42 -1.51 -22.92
CA LYS A 6 24.39 -2.37 -21.73
C LYS A 6 23.31 -1.93 -20.74
N GLN A 7 23.13 -0.62 -20.56
CA GLN A 7 22.07 -0.07 -19.71
C GLN A 7 20.68 -0.35 -20.27
N ALA A 8 20.45 -0.15 -21.57
CA ALA A 8 19.18 -0.44 -22.23
C ALA A 8 18.79 -1.92 -22.09
N LEU A 9 19.75 -2.82 -22.31
CA LEU A 9 19.54 -4.26 -22.15
C LEU A 9 19.19 -4.62 -20.71
N PHE A 10 19.91 -4.06 -19.74
CA PHE A 10 19.64 -4.28 -18.32
C PHE A 10 18.26 -3.75 -17.91
N SER A 11 17.87 -2.56 -18.37
CA SER A 11 16.54 -2.00 -18.10
C SER A 11 15.42 -2.83 -18.72
N ALA A 12 15.59 -3.34 -19.94
CA ALA A 12 14.61 -4.21 -20.59
C ALA A 12 14.47 -5.56 -19.88
N ALA A 13 15.59 -6.14 -19.43
CA ALA A 13 15.60 -7.35 -18.62
C ALA A 13 14.93 -7.13 -17.25
N LEU A 14 15.14 -5.96 -16.65
CA LEU A 14 14.51 -5.57 -15.38
C LEU A 14 12.99 -5.48 -15.53
N VAL A 15 12.47 -4.98 -16.66
CA VAL A 15 11.01 -4.97 -16.94
C VAL A 15 10.45 -6.38 -16.90
N TRP A 16 11.11 -7.34 -17.53
CA TRP A 16 10.67 -8.74 -17.49
C TRP A 16 10.75 -9.32 -16.07
N ALA A 17 11.84 -9.06 -15.35
CA ALA A 17 12.03 -9.53 -13.99
C ALA A 17 10.97 -8.99 -13.01
N VAL A 18 10.53 -7.74 -13.19
CA VAL A 18 9.51 -7.11 -12.35
C VAL A 18 8.09 -7.43 -12.82
N ALA A 19 7.84 -7.45 -14.13
CA ALA A 19 6.52 -7.72 -14.68
C ALA A 19 6.05 -9.15 -14.39
N TYR A 20 6.97 -10.11 -14.38
CA TYR A 20 6.67 -11.52 -14.12
C TYR A 20 5.93 -11.75 -12.78
N PRO A 21 6.46 -11.30 -11.62
CA PRO A 21 5.74 -11.40 -10.35
C PRO A 21 4.56 -10.43 -10.24
N VAL A 22 4.64 -9.24 -10.82
CA VAL A 22 3.60 -8.19 -10.66
C VAL A 22 2.33 -8.50 -11.43
N PHE A 23 2.42 -9.01 -12.67
CA PHE A 23 1.25 -9.37 -13.47
C PHE A 23 0.73 -10.78 -13.18
N GLY A 24 1.26 -11.44 -12.15
CA GLY A 24 0.74 -12.72 -11.68
C GLY A 24 0.92 -13.87 -12.67
N LEU A 25 1.99 -13.83 -13.49
CA LEU A 25 2.43 -14.96 -14.31
C LEU A 25 2.95 -16.04 -13.37
N LYS A 26 2.03 -16.90 -12.91
CA LYS A 26 2.35 -17.98 -11.99
C LYS A 26 2.52 -19.27 -12.79
N LEU A 27 3.61 -19.98 -12.52
CA LEU A 27 3.75 -21.36 -12.95
C LEU A 27 2.88 -22.20 -12.03
N ALA A 28 1.77 -22.71 -12.56
CA ALA A 28 0.92 -23.64 -11.86
C ALA A 28 1.06 -25.01 -12.52
N PHE A 29 1.21 -26.04 -11.71
CA PHE A 29 1.15 -27.41 -12.20
C PHE A 29 -0.31 -27.74 -12.49
N SER A 30 -0.63 -28.04 -13.76
CA SER A 30 -1.90 -28.62 -14.16
C SER A 30 -1.61 -30.06 -14.58
N GLY A 31 -1.85 -31.00 -13.66
CA GLY A 31 -1.43 -32.40 -13.80
C GLY A 31 0.10 -32.54 -13.84
N VAL A 32 0.62 -33.14 -14.92
CA VAL A 32 2.07 -33.37 -15.15
C VAL A 32 2.72 -32.22 -15.95
N THR A 33 1.92 -31.25 -16.41
CA THR A 33 2.39 -30.15 -17.25
C THR A 33 2.47 -28.84 -16.47
N LEU A 34 3.59 -28.14 -16.62
CA LEU A 34 3.75 -26.76 -16.17
C LEU A 34 2.91 -25.85 -17.08
N GLN A 35 1.82 -25.29 -16.55
CA GLN A 35 0.99 -24.32 -17.27
C GLN A 35 1.18 -22.92 -16.66
N VAL A 36 1.40 -21.93 -17.52
CA VAL A 36 1.52 -20.53 -17.09
C VAL A 36 0.11 -19.95 -16.93
N GLN A 37 -0.33 -19.77 -15.69
CA GLN A 37 -1.61 -19.11 -15.40
C GLN A 37 -1.48 -17.59 -15.58
N ASN A 38 -2.55 -16.94 -16.07
CA ASN A 38 -2.64 -15.51 -16.41
C ASN A 38 -1.74 -15.03 -17.57
N ALA A 39 -1.15 -15.96 -18.35
CA ALA A 39 -0.43 -15.65 -19.59
C ALA A 39 -1.38 -15.40 -20.76
N SER A 40 -2.29 -14.42 -20.63
CA SER A 40 -3.10 -14.01 -21.78
C SER A 40 -2.19 -13.44 -22.89
N PRO A 41 -2.53 -13.64 -24.18
CA PRO A 41 -1.76 -13.05 -25.29
C PRO A 41 -1.62 -11.52 -25.16
N LEU A 42 -2.63 -10.87 -24.55
CA LEU A 42 -2.65 -9.44 -24.29
C LEU A 42 -1.64 -9.04 -23.20
N THR A 43 -1.50 -9.83 -22.12
CA THR A 43 -0.52 -9.55 -21.06
C THR A 43 0.92 -9.66 -21.58
N LEU A 44 1.22 -10.69 -22.38
CA LEU A 44 2.56 -10.89 -22.93
C LEU A 44 2.93 -9.82 -23.97
N THR A 45 1.97 -9.40 -24.79
CA THR A 45 2.19 -8.32 -25.77
C THR A 45 2.40 -6.97 -25.07
N ILE A 46 1.72 -6.67 -23.97
CA ILE A 46 1.98 -5.47 -23.17
C ILE A 46 3.40 -5.49 -22.57
N ILE A 47 3.82 -6.60 -21.97
CA ILE A 47 5.16 -6.72 -21.38
C ILE A 47 6.23 -6.57 -22.46
N ALA A 48 6.05 -7.24 -23.60
CA ALA A 48 6.94 -7.12 -24.75
C ALA A 48 7.01 -5.66 -25.24
N PHE A 49 5.87 -5.01 -25.44
CA PHE A 49 5.78 -3.61 -25.86
C PHE A 49 6.48 -2.67 -24.87
N CYS A 50 6.20 -2.79 -23.56
CA CYS A 50 6.84 -2.00 -22.52
C CYS A 50 8.37 -2.22 -22.47
N SER A 51 8.83 -3.46 -22.64
CA SER A 51 10.26 -3.78 -22.65
C SER A 51 10.98 -3.18 -23.85
N VAL A 52 10.38 -3.25 -25.04
CA VAL A 52 10.92 -2.67 -26.28
C VAL A 52 10.88 -1.14 -26.20
N MET A 53 9.79 -0.57 -25.69
CA MET A 53 9.64 0.87 -25.53
C MET A 53 10.69 1.42 -24.55
N LEU A 54 10.93 0.75 -23.41
CA LEU A 54 11.99 1.13 -22.47
C LEU A 54 13.39 0.95 -23.06
N PHE A 55 13.63 -0.16 -23.77
CA PHE A 55 14.89 -0.40 -24.45
C PHE A 55 15.21 0.71 -25.45
N LEU A 56 14.27 1.07 -26.32
CA LEU A 56 14.42 2.16 -27.28
C LEU A 56 14.59 3.50 -26.58
N ARG A 57 13.81 3.78 -25.53
CA ARG A 57 13.95 5.03 -24.78
C ARG A 57 15.34 5.19 -24.15
N VAL A 58 15.90 4.12 -23.57
CA VAL A 58 17.21 4.14 -22.91
C VAL A 58 18.36 4.13 -23.93
N LEU A 59 18.21 3.36 -25.02
CA LEU A 59 19.21 3.31 -26.10
C LEU A 59 19.38 4.68 -26.77
N PHE A 60 18.26 5.35 -27.04
CA PHE A 60 18.22 6.67 -27.67
C PHE A 60 18.19 7.83 -26.65
N ALA A 61 18.32 7.56 -25.34
CA ALA A 61 18.23 8.59 -24.31
C ALA A 61 19.24 9.72 -24.51
N GLU A 62 20.47 9.41 -24.93
CA GLU A 62 21.50 10.43 -25.19
C GLU A 62 21.22 11.26 -26.45
N GLN A 63 20.68 10.65 -27.51
CA GLN A 63 20.30 11.35 -28.75
C GLN A 63 19.00 12.17 -28.59
N ILE A 64 18.03 11.64 -27.84
CA ILE A 64 16.79 12.34 -27.48
C ILE A 64 17.11 13.49 -26.52
N GLY A 65 18.05 13.31 -25.59
CA GLY A 65 18.52 14.35 -24.68
C GLY A 65 19.27 15.49 -25.37
N SER A 66 20.11 15.18 -26.37
CA SER A 66 20.81 16.20 -27.16
C SER A 66 19.88 16.97 -28.11
N MET A 67 18.85 16.32 -28.69
CA MET A 67 17.78 17.02 -29.43
C MET A 67 16.84 17.82 -28.52
N ARG A 68 16.58 17.38 -27.28
CA ARG A 68 15.72 18.11 -26.31
C ARG A 68 16.41 19.32 -25.67
N ARG A 69 17.75 19.38 -25.63
CA ARG A 69 18.49 20.53 -25.08
C ARG A 69 18.17 21.86 -25.78
N GLY A 70 17.68 21.84 -27.02
CA GLY A 70 17.26 23.04 -27.76
C GLY A 70 15.81 23.48 -27.52
N THR A 71 15.00 22.72 -26.77
CA THR A 71 13.57 22.99 -26.58
C THR A 71 13.18 22.93 -25.11
N GLU A 72 13.87 23.70 -24.26
CA GLU A 72 13.39 24.02 -22.91
C GLU A 72 12.26 25.06 -22.96
N LYS A 73 11.23 24.81 -23.75
CA LYS A 73 9.93 25.43 -23.46
C LYS A 73 9.25 24.54 -22.44
N PRO A 74 8.77 25.06 -21.31
CA PRO A 74 8.08 24.25 -20.32
C PRO A 74 6.94 23.49 -21.03
N LEU A 75 6.94 22.17 -20.90
CA LEU A 75 5.98 21.25 -21.54
C LEU A 75 4.52 21.55 -21.15
N ILE A 76 4.34 22.36 -20.10
CA ILE A 76 3.08 22.87 -19.59
C ILE A 76 3.18 24.39 -19.66
N SER A 77 2.24 25.03 -20.35
CA SER A 77 2.17 26.50 -20.44
C SER A 77 2.14 27.10 -19.03
N GLN A 78 2.90 28.17 -18.79
CA GLN A 78 2.91 28.86 -17.49
C GLN A 78 1.49 29.17 -16.99
N LYS A 79 0.56 29.54 -17.89
CA LYS A 79 -0.85 29.77 -17.55
C LYS A 79 -1.56 28.55 -16.98
N THR A 80 -1.30 27.35 -17.50
CA THR A 80 -1.92 26.11 -17.00
C THR A 80 -1.30 25.67 -15.67
N SER A 81 0.01 25.86 -15.48
CA SER A 81 0.66 25.64 -14.19
C SER A 81 0.15 26.61 -13.14
N ASP A 82 0.05 27.90 -13.47
CA ASP A 82 -0.48 28.95 -12.59
C ASP A 82 -1.96 28.75 -12.26
N PHE A 83 -2.76 28.17 -13.17
CA PHE A 83 -4.16 27.84 -12.91
C PHE A 83 -4.33 26.61 -12.02
N LEU A 84 -3.47 25.59 -12.15
CA LEU A 84 -3.50 24.38 -11.31
C LEU A 84 -2.95 24.62 -9.90
N THR A 85 -2.00 25.54 -9.74
CA THR A 85 -1.46 25.93 -8.43
C THR A 85 -2.33 26.92 -7.67
N GLN A 86 -3.38 27.48 -8.30
CA GLN A 86 -4.33 28.33 -7.59
C GLN A 86 -5.02 27.54 -6.46
N PRO A 87 -5.09 28.11 -5.23
CA PRO A 87 -5.64 27.42 -4.07
C PRO A 87 -7.12 27.07 -4.23
N LYS A 88 -7.87 27.81 -5.06
CA LYS A 88 -9.26 27.47 -5.41
C LYS A 88 -9.30 26.23 -6.31
N THR A 89 -8.58 26.23 -7.44
CA THR A 89 -8.53 25.10 -8.38
C THR A 89 -7.99 23.84 -7.73
N GLN A 90 -6.98 23.95 -6.86
CA GLN A 90 -6.44 22.81 -6.12
C GLN A 90 -7.46 22.20 -5.15
N ARG A 91 -8.25 23.02 -4.44
CA ARG A 91 -9.33 22.54 -3.57
C ARG A 91 -10.44 21.84 -4.36
N TRP A 92 -10.85 22.41 -5.50
CA TRP A 92 -11.83 21.78 -6.38
C TRP A 92 -11.30 20.49 -7.03
N GLY A 93 -10.02 20.47 -7.42
CA GLY A 93 -9.35 19.28 -7.93
C GLY A 93 -9.26 18.17 -6.88
N LEU A 94 -8.92 18.51 -5.64
CA LEU A 94 -8.92 17.58 -4.51
C LEU A 94 -10.34 17.06 -4.22
N ALA A 95 -11.33 17.94 -4.20
CA ALA A 95 -12.73 17.54 -3.99
C ALA A 95 -13.22 16.60 -5.11
N ALA A 96 -12.91 16.91 -6.37
CA ALA A 96 -13.25 16.05 -7.50
C ALA A 96 -12.57 14.67 -7.40
N LEU A 97 -11.31 14.63 -6.95
CA LEU A 97 -10.57 13.39 -6.74
C LEU A 97 -11.19 12.54 -5.61
N ILE A 98 -11.59 13.18 -4.50
CA ILE A 98 -12.29 12.51 -3.40
C ILE A 98 -13.63 11.94 -3.89
N VAL A 99 -14.43 12.74 -4.59
CA VAL A 99 -15.72 12.30 -5.13
C VAL A 99 -15.54 11.13 -6.09
N LEU A 100 -14.56 11.19 -6.98
CA LEU A 100 -14.24 10.09 -7.90
C LEU A 100 -13.81 8.83 -7.14
N ALA A 101 -13.02 8.96 -6.08
CA ALA A 101 -12.63 7.84 -5.23
C ALA A 101 -13.82 7.18 -4.52
N PHE A 102 -14.81 7.95 -4.08
CA PHE A 102 -16.05 7.42 -3.49
C PHE A 102 -16.97 6.74 -4.51
N ILE A 103 -17.00 7.23 -5.75
CA ILE A 103 -17.88 6.72 -6.80
C ILE A 103 -17.29 5.46 -7.47
N TRP A 104 -15.97 5.39 -7.61
CA TRP A 104 -15.27 4.28 -8.28
C TRP A 104 -15.66 2.86 -7.81
N PRO A 105 -15.76 2.55 -6.49
CA PRO A 105 -16.08 1.20 -6.03
C PRO A 105 -17.46 0.67 -6.46
N PHE A 106 -18.38 1.55 -6.90
CA PHE A 106 -19.68 1.12 -7.42
C PHE A 106 -19.57 0.51 -8.83
N PHE A 107 -18.55 0.88 -9.60
CA PHE A 107 -18.30 0.39 -10.96
C PHE A 107 -17.22 -0.70 -11.02
N GLY A 108 -16.37 -0.80 -9.99
CA GLY A 108 -15.29 -1.79 -9.90
C GLY A 108 -15.77 -3.22 -9.60
N SER A 109 -15.01 -4.22 -10.07
CA SER A 109 -15.19 -5.61 -9.66
C SER A 109 -14.78 -5.82 -8.20
N ARG A 110 -15.30 -6.88 -7.54
CA ARG A 110 -14.98 -7.19 -6.13
C ARG A 110 -13.47 -7.26 -5.88
N GLY A 111 -12.72 -7.93 -6.75
CA GLY A 111 -11.26 -8.02 -6.63
C GLY A 111 -10.56 -6.66 -6.74
N ALA A 112 -11.05 -5.75 -7.59
CA ALA A 112 -10.50 -4.40 -7.69
C ALA A 112 -10.75 -3.59 -6.40
N VAL A 113 -11.91 -3.75 -5.77
CA VAL A 113 -12.25 -3.11 -4.49
C VAL A 113 -11.40 -3.67 -3.35
N ASP A 114 -11.17 -4.99 -3.31
CA ASP A 114 -10.32 -5.62 -2.30
C ASP A 114 -8.87 -5.13 -2.41
N ILE A 115 -8.32 -5.06 -3.63
CA ILE A 115 -6.97 -4.51 -3.88
C ILE A 115 -6.92 -3.02 -3.50
N ALA A 116 -7.93 -2.24 -3.88
CA ALA A 116 -8.00 -0.82 -3.52
C ALA A 116 -8.06 -0.62 -2.00
N THR A 117 -8.78 -1.48 -1.27
CA THR A 117 -8.85 -1.46 0.19
C THR A 117 -7.49 -1.75 0.80
N LEU A 118 -6.76 -2.75 0.31
CA LEU A 118 -5.39 -3.04 0.74
C LEU A 118 -4.46 -1.86 0.49
N ILE A 119 -4.53 -1.24 -0.70
CA ILE A 119 -3.76 -0.04 -1.03
C ILE A 119 -4.07 1.08 -0.04
N LEU A 120 -5.35 1.34 0.25
CA LEU A 120 -5.77 2.36 1.21
C LEU A 120 -5.26 2.07 2.63
N ILE A 121 -5.25 0.82 3.07
CA ILE A 121 -4.66 0.42 4.36
C ILE A 121 -3.16 0.77 4.39
N TYR A 122 -2.40 0.40 3.34
CA TYR A 122 -0.97 0.75 3.29
C TYR A 122 -0.72 2.26 3.17
N VAL A 123 -1.59 3.00 2.50
CA VAL A 123 -1.53 4.48 2.47
C VAL A 123 -1.78 5.05 3.86
N MET A 124 -2.79 4.58 4.59
CA MET A 124 -3.04 5.01 5.98
C MET A 124 -1.86 4.67 6.89
N LEU A 125 -1.27 3.48 6.75
CA LEU A 125 -0.07 3.10 7.50
C LEU A 125 1.13 3.99 7.16
N GLY A 126 1.35 4.30 5.88
CA GLY A 126 2.41 5.20 5.44
C GLY A 126 2.23 6.63 5.95
N LEU A 127 0.99 7.13 5.95
CA LEU A 127 0.66 8.43 6.52
C LEU A 127 0.90 8.46 8.04
N GLY A 128 0.50 7.41 8.75
CA GLY A 128 0.75 7.29 10.18
C GLY A 128 2.24 7.20 10.51
N LEU A 129 3.01 6.44 9.73
CA LEU A 129 4.46 6.38 9.85
C LEU A 129 5.11 7.75 9.55
N ASN A 130 4.61 8.50 8.56
CA ASN A 130 5.09 9.84 8.24
C ASN A 130 4.87 10.84 9.38
N ILE A 131 3.84 10.66 10.21
CA ILE A 131 3.66 11.50 11.41
C ILE A 131 4.79 11.24 12.41
N VAL A 132 5.15 9.97 12.66
CA VAL A 132 6.19 9.61 13.64
C VAL A 132 7.59 9.93 13.11
N VAL A 133 7.94 9.43 11.93
CA VAL A 133 9.28 9.59 11.37
C VAL A 133 9.45 10.96 10.74
N GLY A 134 8.45 11.45 10.01
CA GLY A 134 8.53 12.69 9.24
C GLY A 134 8.34 13.96 10.09
N LEU A 135 7.39 13.96 11.04
CA LEU A 135 7.12 15.14 11.87
C LEU A 135 7.87 15.09 13.21
N ALA A 136 7.88 13.95 13.90
CA ALA A 136 8.55 13.84 15.20
C ALA A 136 10.06 13.54 15.09
N GLY A 137 10.54 13.10 13.92
CA GLY A 137 11.96 12.81 13.68
C GLY A 137 12.48 11.57 14.42
N LEU A 138 11.58 10.69 14.87
CA LEU A 138 11.89 9.47 15.61
C LEU A 138 11.96 8.28 14.65
N LEU A 139 13.04 7.50 14.70
CA LEU A 139 13.16 6.28 13.90
C LEU A 139 12.28 5.17 14.50
N ASP A 140 11.11 4.96 13.92
CA ASP A 140 10.16 3.91 14.33
C ASP A 140 10.13 2.77 13.31
N LEU A 141 10.82 1.66 13.64
CA LEU A 141 10.78 0.42 12.86
C LEU A 141 9.70 -0.55 13.37
N GLY A 142 9.10 -0.26 14.51
CA GLY A 142 8.11 -1.06 15.21
C GLY A 142 6.66 -0.71 14.89
N TYR A 143 6.43 0.25 13.99
CA TYR A 143 5.11 0.81 13.70
C TYR A 143 4.02 -0.24 13.44
N VAL A 144 4.38 -1.35 12.79
CA VAL A 144 3.47 -2.48 12.50
C VAL A 144 2.92 -3.13 13.77
N GLY A 145 3.64 -3.07 14.90
CA GLY A 145 3.17 -3.55 16.20
C GLY A 145 1.95 -2.78 16.69
N PHE A 146 1.92 -1.45 16.55
CA PHE A 146 0.76 -0.64 16.92
C PHE A 146 -0.44 -0.90 16.03
N TYR A 147 -0.20 -1.08 14.73
CA TYR A 147 -1.22 -1.51 13.79
C TYR A 147 -1.82 -2.87 14.20
N ALA A 148 -0.97 -3.84 14.56
CA ALA A 148 -1.41 -5.15 15.01
C ALA A 148 -2.23 -5.08 16.31
N VAL A 149 -1.79 -4.30 17.30
CA VAL A 149 -2.54 -4.10 18.56
C VAL A 149 -3.94 -3.54 18.28
N GLY A 150 -4.07 -2.51 17.44
CA GLY A 150 -5.37 -1.96 17.07
C GLY A 150 -6.26 -2.96 16.31
N ALA A 151 -5.70 -3.62 15.29
CA ALA A 151 -6.44 -4.58 14.47
C ALA A 151 -6.92 -5.79 15.28
N TYR A 152 -6.07 -6.37 16.13
CA TYR A 152 -6.46 -7.48 16.99
C TYR A 152 -7.40 -7.03 18.11
N SER A 153 -7.24 -5.84 18.68
CA SER A 153 -8.21 -5.32 19.66
C SER A 153 -9.61 -5.23 19.03
N TYR A 154 -9.73 -4.69 17.82
CA TYR A 154 -11.00 -4.66 17.08
C TYR A 154 -11.54 -6.07 16.84
N ALA A 155 -10.70 -6.98 16.34
CA ALA A 155 -11.09 -8.35 16.01
C ALA A 155 -11.58 -9.14 17.22
N LEU A 156 -10.86 -9.07 18.35
CA LEU A 156 -11.23 -9.75 19.59
C LEU A 156 -12.53 -9.18 20.18
N LEU A 157 -12.69 -7.85 20.19
CA LEU A 157 -13.92 -7.22 20.70
C LEU A 157 -15.14 -7.59 19.87
N SER A 158 -15.01 -7.56 18.54
CA SER A 158 -16.10 -7.95 17.65
C SER A 158 -16.41 -9.45 17.77
N HIS A 159 -15.39 -10.31 17.82
CA HIS A 159 -15.58 -11.77 17.80
C HIS A 159 -16.11 -12.33 19.14
N TYR A 160 -15.55 -11.92 20.27
CA TYR A 160 -15.92 -12.50 21.57
C TYR A 160 -17.05 -11.76 22.28
N TYR A 161 -17.15 -10.44 22.10
CA TYR A 161 -18.14 -9.61 22.79
C TYR A 161 -19.29 -9.15 21.87
N GLY A 162 -19.22 -9.46 20.57
CA GLY A 162 -20.27 -9.07 19.61
C GLY A 162 -20.47 -7.55 19.50
N LEU A 163 -19.46 -6.77 19.88
CA LEU A 163 -19.56 -5.32 19.89
C LEU A 163 -19.61 -4.77 18.46
N GLY A 164 -20.50 -3.80 18.23
CA GLY A 164 -20.66 -3.19 16.92
C GLY A 164 -19.44 -2.38 16.48
N PHE A 165 -19.29 -2.20 15.16
CA PHE A 165 -18.17 -1.48 14.53
C PHE A 165 -17.85 -0.14 15.19
N TRP A 166 -18.86 0.68 15.47
CA TRP A 166 -18.69 2.03 16.03
C TRP A 166 -18.20 2.05 17.48
N ILE A 167 -18.39 0.97 18.24
CA ILE A 167 -17.90 0.83 19.61
C ILE A 167 -16.49 0.23 19.58
N CYS A 168 -16.28 -0.79 18.74
CA CYS A 168 -14.97 -1.41 18.57
C CYS A 168 -13.92 -0.45 18.02
N LEU A 169 -14.29 0.43 17.09
CA LEU A 169 -13.38 1.38 16.44
C LEU A 169 -12.66 2.32 17.43
N PRO A 170 -13.35 3.10 18.28
CA PRO A 170 -12.69 3.96 19.26
C PRO A 170 -11.95 3.15 20.33
N ILE A 171 -12.47 2.00 20.77
CA ILE A 171 -11.78 1.18 21.77
C ILE A 171 -10.47 0.62 21.20
N ALA A 172 -10.48 0.14 19.96
CA ALA A 172 -9.27 -0.32 19.28
C ALA A 172 -8.23 0.81 19.14
N GLY A 173 -8.68 2.03 18.80
CA GLY A 173 -7.83 3.22 18.78
C GLY A 173 -7.25 3.56 20.15
N LEU A 174 -8.07 3.50 21.21
CA LEU A 174 -7.64 3.73 22.60
C LEU A 174 -6.64 2.67 23.06
N MET A 175 -6.83 1.40 22.69
CA MET A 175 -5.90 0.32 23.00
C MET A 175 -4.56 0.54 22.29
N ALA A 176 -4.56 0.89 21.00
CA ALA A 176 -3.34 1.23 20.29
C ALA A 176 -2.63 2.44 20.92
N ALA A 177 -3.39 3.48 21.30
CA ALA A 177 -2.86 4.66 21.99
C ALA A 177 -2.30 4.33 23.38
N LEU A 178 -2.94 3.43 24.14
CA LEU A 178 -2.48 2.99 25.45
C LEU A 178 -1.13 2.27 25.33
N PHE A 179 -1.00 1.32 24.39
CA PHE A 179 0.28 0.66 24.13
C PHE A 179 1.34 1.65 23.61
N GLY A 180 0.95 2.61 22.77
CA GLY A 180 1.78 3.72 22.33
C GLY A 180 2.30 4.57 23.49
N PHE A 181 1.45 4.89 24.45
CA PHE A 181 1.80 5.64 25.64
C PHE A 181 2.75 4.86 26.56
N LEU A 182 2.43 3.58 26.81
CA LEU A 182 3.25 2.68 27.63
C LEU A 182 4.65 2.50 27.04
N LEU A 183 4.76 2.35 25.73
CA LEU A 183 6.04 2.24 25.04
C LEU A 183 6.74 3.59 24.89
N GLY A 184 5.99 4.67 24.70
CA GLY A 184 6.54 6.02 24.55
C GLY A 184 7.36 6.45 25.78
N PHE A 185 6.91 6.12 26.99
CA PHE A 185 7.58 6.52 28.22
C PHE A 185 9.06 6.08 28.33
N PRO A 186 9.42 4.78 28.15
CA PRO A 186 10.81 4.35 28.13
C PRO A 186 11.55 4.84 26.87
N VAL A 187 10.86 4.91 25.74
CA VAL A 187 11.47 5.17 24.43
C VAL A 187 11.88 6.62 24.23
N LEU A 188 11.15 7.57 24.81
CA LEU A 188 11.50 9.00 24.83
C LEU A 188 12.86 9.28 25.50
N ARG A 189 13.38 8.35 26.30
CA ARG A 189 14.69 8.45 26.96
C ARG A 189 15.84 7.97 26.06
N LEU A 190 15.54 7.32 24.94
CA LEU A 190 16.49 6.77 24.00
C LEU A 190 16.63 7.69 22.78
N ARG A 191 17.80 7.68 22.13
CA ARG A 191 18.08 8.52 20.95
C ARG A 191 18.71 7.70 19.84
N GLY A 192 18.44 8.11 18.60
CA GLY A 192 19.07 7.53 17.41
C GLY A 192 18.79 6.03 17.27
N ASP A 193 19.84 5.24 17.16
CA ASP A 193 19.72 3.80 16.86
C ASP A 193 19.11 2.98 18.00
N TYR A 194 19.29 3.41 19.26
CA TYR A 194 18.69 2.74 20.41
C TYR A 194 17.17 2.77 20.39
N LEU A 195 16.60 3.89 19.94
CA LEU A 195 15.18 4.07 19.73
C LEU A 195 14.65 3.09 18.66
N ALA A 196 15.39 2.94 17.56
CA ALA A 196 15.02 2.05 16.46
C ALA A 196 15.05 0.57 16.87
N ILE A 197 16.07 0.16 17.65
CA ILE A 197 16.20 -1.22 18.13
C ILE A 197 15.01 -1.59 19.04
N VAL A 198 14.62 -0.68 19.94
CA VAL A 198 13.50 -0.94 20.86
C VAL A 198 12.17 -1.00 20.13
N THR A 199 11.92 -0.11 19.16
CA THR A 199 10.69 -0.16 18.37
C THR A 199 10.61 -1.45 17.54
N LEU A 200 11.69 -1.85 16.85
CA LEU A 200 11.76 -3.13 16.16
C LEU A 200 11.49 -4.30 17.11
N GLY A 201 12.14 -4.31 18.28
CA GLY A 201 11.94 -5.32 19.31
C GLY A 201 10.47 -5.42 19.74
N PHE A 202 9.80 -4.29 19.96
CA PHE A 202 8.37 -4.27 20.25
C PHE A 202 7.52 -4.86 19.12
N GLY A 203 7.78 -4.47 17.88
CA GLY A 203 7.06 -5.02 16.72
C GLY A 203 7.19 -6.53 16.63
N GLU A 204 8.39 -7.07 16.85
CA GLU A 204 8.63 -8.50 16.83
C GLU A 204 8.03 -9.22 18.07
N ILE A 205 8.09 -8.61 19.25
CA ILE A 205 7.41 -9.15 20.45
C ILE A 205 5.91 -9.29 20.20
N ILE A 206 5.25 -8.26 19.68
CA ILE A 206 3.81 -8.31 19.35
C ILE A 206 3.52 -9.40 18.34
N ARG A 207 4.33 -9.51 17.28
CA ARG A 207 4.17 -10.56 16.26
C ARG A 207 4.30 -11.96 16.85
N ILE A 208 5.33 -12.20 17.68
CA ILE A 208 5.55 -13.49 18.34
C ILE A 208 4.41 -13.79 19.32
N PHE A 209 4.01 -12.80 20.10
CA PHE A 209 2.93 -12.90 21.08
C PHE A 209 1.61 -13.32 20.41
N LEU A 210 1.20 -12.61 19.34
CA LEU A 210 0.01 -12.93 18.57
C LEU A 210 0.11 -14.31 17.91
N ARG A 211 1.28 -14.70 17.42
CA ARG A 211 1.43 -16.02 16.78
C ARG A 211 1.38 -17.19 17.79
N ASN A 212 1.87 -16.98 19.01
CA ASN A 212 1.90 -18.01 20.05
C ASN A 212 0.57 -18.12 20.82
N LEU A 213 -0.23 -17.05 20.90
CA LEU A 213 -1.53 -17.05 21.56
C LEU A 213 -2.65 -17.64 20.69
N THR A 214 -2.54 -18.93 20.40
CA THR A 214 -3.47 -19.64 19.51
C THR A 214 -4.91 -19.65 20.02
N GLU A 215 -5.13 -19.79 21.34
CA GLU A 215 -6.46 -19.89 21.93
C GLU A 215 -7.30 -18.61 21.77
N LEU A 216 -6.68 -17.44 21.83
CA LEU A 216 -7.38 -16.15 21.82
C LEU A 216 -7.31 -15.44 20.46
N THR A 217 -6.21 -15.60 19.72
CA THR A 217 -5.97 -14.83 18.49
C THR A 217 -6.05 -15.68 17.22
N GLY A 218 -6.19 -17.00 17.36
CA GLY A 218 -6.08 -17.95 16.26
C GLY A 218 -4.65 -18.18 15.77
N GLY A 219 -3.65 -17.56 16.40
CA GLY A 219 -2.23 -17.73 16.06
C GLY A 219 -1.93 -17.31 14.61
N PRO A 220 -1.22 -18.14 13.82
CA PRO A 220 -0.94 -17.86 12.41
C PRO A 220 -2.18 -17.71 11.51
N ASN A 221 -3.30 -18.34 11.88
CA ASN A 221 -4.53 -18.31 11.08
C ASN A 221 -5.30 -16.99 11.27
N GLY A 222 -5.03 -16.27 12.35
CA GLY A 222 -5.77 -15.06 12.72
C GLY A 222 -7.24 -15.32 13.07
N ILE A 223 -8.02 -14.24 13.14
CA ILE A 223 -9.45 -14.27 13.44
C ILE A 223 -10.23 -14.06 12.13
N SER A 224 -11.11 -15.01 11.82
CA SER A 224 -12.00 -14.98 10.65
C SER A 224 -13.45 -14.69 11.08
N ASN A 225 -14.32 -14.38 10.11
CA ASN A 225 -15.74 -14.06 10.35
C ASN A 225 -15.96 -12.88 11.29
N ILE A 226 -15.23 -11.79 11.06
CA ILE A 226 -15.49 -10.51 11.71
C ILE A 226 -16.63 -9.82 10.96
N ASP A 227 -17.64 -9.37 11.69
CA ASP A 227 -18.79 -8.69 11.10
C ASP A 227 -18.36 -7.44 10.34
N LYS A 228 -18.97 -7.26 9.17
CA LYS A 228 -18.70 -6.09 8.32
C LYS A 228 -19.17 -4.81 9.03
N PRO A 229 -18.48 -3.68 8.81
CA PRO A 229 -18.94 -2.40 9.35
C PRO A 229 -20.37 -2.11 8.90
N THR A 230 -21.23 -1.70 9.83
CA THR A 230 -22.59 -1.23 9.56
C THR A 230 -22.64 0.28 9.79
N PHE A 231 -23.41 1.01 9.00
CA PHE A 231 -23.61 2.45 9.21
C PHE A 231 -24.95 2.66 9.90
N PHE A 232 -24.94 2.87 11.23
CA PHE A 232 -26.15 3.03 12.05
C PHE A 232 -27.23 1.96 11.79
N GLY A 233 -26.84 0.68 11.74
CA GLY A 233 -27.76 -0.45 11.52
C GLY A 233 -28.03 -0.79 10.05
N LEU A 234 -27.54 0.00 9.10
CA LEU A 234 -27.56 -0.36 7.67
C LEU A 234 -26.37 -1.25 7.36
N THR A 235 -26.64 -2.48 6.89
CA THR A 235 -25.61 -3.41 6.42
C THR A 235 -25.21 -3.05 4.99
N PHE A 236 -23.90 -2.95 4.73
CA PHE A 236 -23.36 -2.79 3.37
C PHE A 236 -23.29 -4.14 2.63
N GLU A 237 -24.32 -4.97 2.80
CA GLU A 237 -24.43 -6.20 2.03
C GLU A 237 -25.07 -5.90 0.69
N ARG A 238 -24.30 -6.09 -0.37
CA ARG A 238 -24.84 -6.20 -1.71
C ARG A 238 -25.67 -7.49 -1.74
N LYS A 239 -26.99 -7.40 -1.54
CA LYS A 239 -27.89 -8.51 -1.88
C LYS A 239 -27.65 -8.81 -3.36
N ALA A 240 -27.10 -9.98 -3.66
CA ALA A 240 -27.15 -10.51 -5.01
C ALA A 240 -28.64 -10.64 -5.36
N ALA A 241 -29.09 -9.85 -6.33
CA ALA A 241 -30.36 -10.07 -6.99
C ALA A 241 -30.23 -11.28 -7.92
#